data_AF-A0A5S9M6D0-F1
#
_entry.id   AF-A0A5S9M6D0-F1
#
_cell.length_a   1.000
_cell.length_b   1.000
_cell.length_c   1.000
_cell.angle_alpha   90.00
_cell.angle_beta   90.00
_cell.angle_gamma   90.00
#
_symmetry.space_group_name_H-M   'P 1'
#
loop_
_entity.id
_entity.type
_entity.pdbx_description
1 polymer ?
#
loop_
_entity_poly.entity_id
_entity_poly.type
_entity_poly.pdbx_seq_one_letter_code
_entity_poly.pdbx_strand_id
1 'polypeptide(L)'
;MREAIIRKIGIEPDHIIPVKKDQFPKTESGKIQRAQLGAALKDGAFRDIEQALDLASENEQTLPDWFFKRIWAKEHIGPTQPFFADHVLVFEDEKGLYQSLLRTI
;
A
#
# COMPACT_ATOMS: atom_id res chain seq x y z
N MET A 1 8.55 15.28 -15.78
CA MET A 1 7.61 16.19 -16.48
C MET A 1 7.34 17.46 -15.67
N ARG A 2 6.91 17.34 -14.40
CA ARG A 2 6.72 18.47 -13.45
C ARG A 2 7.93 19.40 -13.37
N GLU A 3 9.13 18.87 -13.14
CA GLU A 3 10.36 19.67 -13.07
C GLU A 3 10.64 20.49 -14.33
N ALA A 4 10.34 19.95 -15.52
CA ALA A 4 10.55 20.65 -16.78
C ALA A 4 9.58 21.84 -16.93
N ILE A 5 8.35 21.71 -16.42
CA ILE A 5 7.36 22.79 -16.41
C ILE A 5 7.80 23.89 -15.44
N ILE A 6 8.21 23.52 -14.22
CA ILE A 6 8.70 24.46 -13.20
C ILE A 6 9.90 25.25 -13.72
N ARG A 7 10.90 24.56 -14.30
CA ARG A 7 12.10 25.22 -14.84
C ARG A 7 11.78 26.19 -15.98
N LYS A 8 10.73 25.93 -16.76
CA LYS A 8 10.39 26.72 -17.95
C LYS A 8 9.43 27.88 -17.65
N ILE A 9 8.47 27.67 -16.76
CA ILE A 9 7.37 28.61 -16.48
C ILE A 9 7.58 29.34 -15.13
N GLY A 10 8.39 28.78 -14.23
CA GLY A 10 8.67 29.35 -12.91
C GLY A 10 7.53 29.20 -11.91
N ILE A 11 6.49 28.42 -12.25
CA ILE A 11 5.30 28.20 -11.43
C ILE A 11 5.13 26.71 -11.23
N GLU A 12 4.88 26.31 -9.97
CA GLU A 12 4.53 24.93 -9.62
C GLU A 12 3.04 24.69 -9.91
N PRO A 13 2.70 23.76 -10.81
CA PRO A 13 1.30 23.42 -11.09
C PRO A 13 0.74 22.53 -9.99
N ASP A 14 -0.44 22.87 -9.46
CA ASP A 14 -1.12 22.03 -8.47
C ASP A 14 -1.53 20.68 -9.09
N HIS A 15 -2.18 20.71 -10.27
CA HIS A 15 -2.68 19.52 -10.96
C HIS A 15 -2.03 19.32 -12.33
N ILE A 16 -1.57 18.09 -12.61
CA ILE A 16 -1.14 17.64 -13.95
C ILE A 16 -1.88 16.35 -14.27
N ILE A 17 -2.94 16.44 -15.08
CA ILE A 17 -3.83 15.31 -15.35
C ILE A 17 -3.66 14.85 -16.80
N PRO A 18 -3.20 13.61 -17.04
CA PRO A 18 -3.17 13.05 -18.38
C PRO A 18 -4.59 12.68 -18.82
N VAL A 19 -5.05 13.27 -19.92
CA VAL A 19 -6.36 12.97 -20.52
C VAL A 19 -6.15 12.29 -21.87
N LYS A 20 -6.90 11.21 -22.13
CA LYS A 20 -6.82 10.51 -23.42
C LYS A 20 -7.28 11.43 -24.55
N LYS A 21 -6.70 11.25 -25.74
CA LYS A 21 -6.94 12.13 -26.89
C LYS A 21 -8.41 12.15 -27.35
N ASP A 22 -9.09 11.02 -27.27
CA ASP A 22 -10.51 10.83 -27.56
C ASP A 22 -11.43 11.49 -26.51
N GLN A 23 -10.96 11.60 -25.27
CA GLN A 23 -11.67 12.26 -24.17
C GLN A 23 -11.35 13.76 -24.06
N PHE A 24 -10.37 14.25 -24.82
CA PHE A 24 -9.94 15.65 -24.75
C PHE A 24 -10.95 16.55 -25.48
N PRO A 25 -11.72 17.37 -24.78
CA PRO A 25 -12.88 18.03 -25.35
C PRO A 25 -12.45 19.13 -26.32
N LYS A 26 -12.93 18.99 -27.56
CA LYS A 26 -12.76 19.98 -28.63
C LYS A 26 -14.10 20.36 -29.21
N THR A 27 -14.21 21.58 -29.73
CA THR A 27 -15.34 21.96 -30.58
C THR A 27 -15.24 21.23 -31.92
N GLU A 28 -16.30 21.25 -32.72
CA GLU A 28 -16.28 20.73 -34.11
C GLU A 28 -15.20 21.42 -34.96
N SER A 29 -14.91 22.69 -34.66
CA SER A 29 -13.81 23.46 -35.25
C SER A 29 -12.42 23.16 -34.67
N GLY A 30 -12.31 22.21 -33.73
CA GLY A 30 -11.06 21.77 -33.13
C GLY A 30 -10.51 22.63 -31.98
N LYS A 31 -11.25 23.65 -31.53
CA LYS A 31 -10.83 24.50 -30.40
C LYS A 31 -10.94 23.73 -29.09
N ILE A 32 -9.96 23.90 -28.20
CA ILE A 32 -9.94 23.28 -26.88
C ILE A 32 -11.02 23.90 -25.99
N GLN A 33 -11.90 23.08 -25.44
CA GLN A 33 -12.97 23.52 -24.53
C GLN A 33 -12.47 23.59 -23.08
N ARG A 34 -11.64 24.61 -22.78
CA ARG A 34 -11.00 24.76 -21.44
C ARG A 34 -12.00 24.87 -20.29
N ALA A 35 -13.13 25.54 -20.50
CA ALA A 35 -14.16 25.68 -19.48
C ALA A 35 -14.75 24.33 -19.07
N GLN A 36 -14.96 23.42 -20.03
CA GLN A 36 -15.43 22.06 -19.77
C GLN A 36 -14.41 21.26 -18.96
N LEU A 37 -13.11 21.36 -19.30
CA LEU A 37 -12.05 20.71 -18.53
C LEU A 37 -11.97 21.24 -17.09
N GLY A 38 -12.13 22.55 -16.91
CA GLY A 38 -12.14 23.17 -15.59
C GLY A 38 -13.34 22.75 -14.73
N ALA A 39 -14.52 22.62 -15.34
CA ALA A 39 -15.71 22.10 -14.67
C ALA A 39 -15.54 20.63 -14.29
N ALA A 40 -15.10 19.79 -15.24
CA ALA A 40 -14.85 18.37 -14.99
C ALA A 40 -13.83 18.13 -13.87
N LEU A 41 -12.80 18.96 -13.77
CA LEU A 41 -11.84 18.91 -12.67
C LEU A 41 -12.51 19.20 -11.32
N LYS A 42 -13.29 20.29 -11.24
CA LYS A 42 -14.01 20.66 -10.01
C LYS A 42 -15.04 19.63 -9.58
N ASP A 43 -15.68 18.98 -10.55
CA ASP A 43 -16.67 17.93 -10.31
C ASP A 43 -16.03 16.58 -9.95
N GLY A 44 -14.68 16.49 -9.95
CA GLY A 44 -13.95 15.29 -9.57
C GLY A 44 -13.91 14.21 -10.65
N ALA A 45 -14.20 14.55 -11.91
CA ALA A 45 -14.26 13.59 -13.01
C ALA A 45 -12.92 12.89 -13.32
N PHE A 46 -11.81 13.41 -12.81
CA PHE A 46 -10.47 12.88 -13.01
C PHE A 46 -9.90 12.17 -11.78
N ARG A 47 -10.69 11.98 -10.72
CA ARG A 47 -10.21 11.46 -9.44
C ARG A 47 -9.53 10.09 -9.56
N ASP A 48 -10.07 9.22 -10.41
CA ASP A 48 -9.50 7.89 -10.64
C ASP A 48 -8.11 7.97 -11.30
N ILE A 49 -7.92 8.95 -12.18
CA ILE A 49 -6.63 9.20 -12.86
C ILE A 49 -5.62 9.78 -11.86
N GLU A 50 -6.05 10.73 -11.02
CA GLU A 50 -5.22 11.30 -9.95
C GLU A 50 -4.77 10.20 -8.98
N GLN A 51 -5.70 9.36 -8.50
CA GLN A 51 -5.38 8.28 -7.58
C GLN A 51 -4.42 7.25 -8.20
N ALA A 52 -4.61 6.89 -9.47
CA ALA A 52 -3.71 5.98 -10.16
C ALA A 52 -2.29 6.57 -10.30
N LEU A 53 -2.20 7.89 -10.54
CA LEU A 53 -0.91 8.59 -10.63
C LEU A 53 -0.23 8.67 -9.26
N ASP A 54 -0.98 8.95 -8.21
CA ASP A 54 -0.48 9.01 -6.83
C ASP A 54 0.10 7.65 -6.41
N LEU A 55 -0.67 6.58 -6.61
CA LEU A 55 -0.24 5.20 -6.33
C LEU A 55 1.00 4.80 -7.14
N ALA A 56 1.06 5.14 -8.42
CA ALA A 56 2.21 4.82 -9.26
C ALA A 56 3.47 5.62 -8.93
N SER A 57 3.31 6.80 -8.32
CA SER A 57 4.42 7.69 -7.95
C SER A 57 4.86 7.50 -6.50
N GLU A 58 4.12 6.71 -5.70
CA GLU A 58 4.32 6.55 -4.25
C GLU A 58 4.53 7.91 -3.55
N ASN A 59 3.69 8.89 -3.91
CA ASN A 59 3.85 10.26 -3.42
C ASN A 59 3.23 10.45 -2.03
N GLU A 60 3.27 11.69 -1.54
CA GLU A 60 2.74 12.11 -0.23
C GLU A 60 1.23 11.85 -0.05
N GLN A 61 0.48 11.58 -1.12
CA GLN A 61 -0.94 11.22 -1.06
C GLN A 61 -1.20 9.72 -0.88
N THR A 62 -0.15 8.90 -0.77
CA THR A 62 -0.26 7.46 -0.57
C THR A 62 0.17 7.04 0.84
N LEU A 63 -0.48 6.00 1.37
CA LEU A 63 -0.09 5.35 2.61
C LEU A 63 0.42 3.93 2.29
N PRO A 64 1.64 3.57 2.71
CA PRO A 64 2.17 2.22 2.53
C PRO A 64 1.29 1.15 3.18
N ASP A 65 1.29 -0.06 2.64
CA ASP A 65 0.56 -1.21 3.21
C ASP A 65 1.36 -1.91 4.33
N TRP A 66 1.61 -1.16 5.39
CA TRP A 66 2.36 -1.58 6.59
C TRP A 66 1.48 -1.83 7.82
N PHE A 67 0.16 -1.84 7.64
CA PHE A 67 -0.78 -2.07 8.73
C PHE A 67 -1.07 -3.57 8.86
N PHE A 68 -0.46 -4.20 9.85
CA PHE A 68 -0.66 -5.62 10.14
C PHE A 68 -1.51 -5.83 11.39
N LYS A 69 -2.22 -6.96 11.44
CA LYS A 69 -2.92 -7.43 12.63
C LYS A 69 -2.40 -8.80 13.06
N ARG A 70 -2.26 -9.02 14.36
CA ARG A 70 -1.91 -10.33 14.90
C ARG A 70 -3.07 -11.29 14.68
N ILE A 71 -2.79 -12.44 14.07
CA ILE A 71 -3.75 -13.54 13.93
C ILE A 71 -3.16 -14.82 14.51
N TRP A 72 -4.04 -15.68 15.04
CA TRP A 72 -3.68 -17.06 15.35
C TRP A 72 -3.99 -17.90 14.11
N ALA A 73 -2.95 -18.46 13.49
CA ALA A 73 -3.08 -19.37 12.35
C ALA A 73 -2.62 -20.77 12.76
N LYS A 74 -3.32 -21.80 12.30
CA LYS A 74 -2.89 -23.19 12.51
C LYS A 74 -1.66 -23.44 11.64
N GLU A 75 -0.56 -23.80 12.28
CA GLU A 75 0.67 -24.20 11.60
C GLU A 75 0.92 -25.70 11.83
N HIS A 76 1.37 -26.40 10.79
CA HIS A 76 1.78 -27.79 10.92
C HIS A 76 3.26 -27.83 11.24
N ILE A 77 3.59 -28.25 12.47
CA ILE A 77 4.97 -28.48 12.87
C ILE A 77 5.43 -29.76 12.17
N GLY A 78 6.46 -29.65 11.33
CA GLY A 78 7.12 -30.79 10.71
C GLY A 78 7.84 -31.66 11.74
N PRO A 79 8.47 -32.77 11.33
CA PRO A 79 9.23 -33.60 12.27
C PRO A 79 10.35 -32.78 12.91
N THR A 80 10.30 -32.62 14.23
CA THR A 80 11.34 -31.95 15.01
C THR A 80 12.54 -32.87 15.16
N GLN A 81 13.75 -32.36 14.93
CA GLN A 81 14.97 -33.09 15.29
C GLN A 81 15.05 -33.19 16.82
N PRO A 82 15.35 -34.36 17.40
CA PRO A 82 15.42 -34.51 18.85
C PRO A 82 16.47 -33.55 19.41
N PHE A 83 16.03 -32.71 20.36
CA PHE A 83 16.89 -31.82 21.11
C PHE A 83 17.40 -32.56 22.34
N PHE A 84 18.71 -32.76 22.42
CA PHE A 84 19.36 -33.35 23.59
C PHE A 84 19.99 -32.23 24.40
N ALA A 85 19.53 -32.06 25.64
CA ALA A 85 20.19 -31.23 26.64
C ALA A 85 20.61 -32.13 27.80
N ASP A 86 21.88 -32.06 28.19
CA ASP A 86 22.42 -32.86 29.30
C ASP A 86 21.75 -32.53 30.64
N HIS A 87 21.28 -31.29 30.79
CA HIS A 87 20.57 -30.81 31.97
C HIS A 87 19.37 -29.95 31.55
N VAL A 88 18.20 -30.24 32.12
CA VAL A 88 16.96 -29.48 31.90
C VAL A 88 16.43 -29.02 33.24
N LEU A 89 16.21 -27.71 33.40
CA LEU A 89 15.49 -27.13 34.53
C LEU A 89 14.01 -26.99 34.14
N VAL A 90 13.13 -27.68 34.85
CA VAL A 90 11.68 -27.59 34.65
C VAL A 90 11.06 -26.83 35.82
N PHE A 91 10.25 -25.82 35.53
CA PHE A 91 9.47 -25.10 36.54
C PHE A 91 8.15 -25.84 36.79
N GLU A 92 7.85 -26.11 38.06
CA GLU A 92 6.59 -26.74 38.45
C GLU A 92 5.40 -25.84 38.15
N ASP A 93 4.33 -26.45 37.61
CA ASP A 93 3.04 -25.82 37.40
C ASP A 93 1.98 -26.48 38.30
N GLU A 94 0.98 -25.70 38.70
CA GLU A 94 -0.10 -26.16 39.59
C GLU A 94 -0.94 -27.31 39.00
N LYS A 95 -0.91 -27.51 37.68
CA LYS A 95 -1.66 -28.57 37.00
C LYS A 95 -0.85 -29.85 36.81
N GLY A 96 0.42 -29.88 37.22
CA GLY A 96 1.27 -31.07 37.21
C GLY A 96 1.79 -31.48 35.83
N LEU A 97 1.76 -30.60 34.82
CA LEU A 97 2.31 -30.88 33.48
C LEU A 97 3.80 -31.25 33.54
N TYR A 98 4.56 -30.65 34.45
CA TYR A 98 5.99 -30.95 34.64
C TYR A 98 6.29 -32.45 34.82
N GLN A 99 5.40 -33.21 35.47
CA GLN A 99 5.58 -34.64 35.70
C GLN A 99 5.58 -35.45 34.40
N SER A 100 4.81 -35.02 33.41
CA SER A 100 4.73 -35.67 32.10
C SER A 100 5.97 -35.38 31.24
N LEU A 101 6.55 -34.19 31.41
CA LEU A 101 7.78 -33.80 30.74
C LEU A 101 8.99 -34.58 31.27
N LEU A 102 9.08 -34.79 32.59
CA LEU A 102 10.17 -35.57 33.21
C LEU A 102 10.20 -37.05 32.80
N ARG A 103 9.09 -37.60 32.30
CA ARG A 103 9.02 -38.99 31.79
C ARG A 103 9.46 -39.13 30.35
N THR A 104 9.52 -38.02 29.61
CA THR A 104 9.70 -38.00 28.15
C THR A 104 11.10 -37.54 27.74
N ILE A 105 11.83 -36.88 28.65
CA ILE A 105 13.25 -36.50 28.52
C ILE A 105 14.09 -37.63 29.12
#